data_AF-A0A852I1C2-F1
#
_entry.id   AF-A0A852I1C2-F1
#
_cell.length_a   1.000
_cell.length_b   1.000
_cell.length_c   1.000
_cell.angle_alpha   90.00
_cell.angle_beta   90.00
_cell.angle_gamma   90.00
#
_symmetry.space_group_name_H-M   'P 1'
#
loop_
_entity.id
_entity.type
_entity.pdbx_description
1 polymer ?
#
loop_
_entity_poly.entity_id
_entity_poly.type
_entity_poly.pdbx_seq_one_letter_code
_entity_poly.pdbx_strand_id
1 'polypeptide(L)'
;MTGKTAPPAKKPAPAVAKKKAVPAPKEETASKEEAAPKEGAAPKEEKAPKEGAAPAPATEEPPAPEHPLEQPPAPKDESAPIPTEAGAEVTPVPAEGSPAPPAEPPAPAPEPILEKPKEEPPSCPLSLAVEEVSENSFTLTWKAPEQMGRAGLDGYVVEICKDGSSDWKAVNQEPFLSTRYTVPNLSSGDKIHVRVTAVSASGASVPATLEQPVLIREILQLPKIRMPRHLRETYIRRVGDAVNIMIPFQGKPQPEVSWTKGGQPLDTSRINIRNTARDTIFYIRQAQRGDSGKYELTVRINGAEDKATLDIQVVEPPGPPQNLKLVDVWGFNVALEWTPPADNGNSEIKGYRVQKSDKKSGKWFTVLERCTRTSCTISDLIIGNTYSFRVFSENICGLSDSAATASGVAHIEKTKTTYQPEKIPQRDMMEPPKFTQPLTDRTTTRGYSTHLFCSVRGFPQPKIIWLKNQMEIREDPKYIALIDQGVCSLEIRKPGPFDGGVYTCKAVNPLGEASVDCRLDVKGEI
;
A
#
# COMPACT_ATOMS: atom_id res chain seq x y z
N MET A 1 40.77 78.37 36.80
CA MET A 1 41.52 77.72 35.71
C MET A 1 41.36 76.22 35.85
N THR A 2 40.90 75.55 34.77
CA THR A 2 41.03 74.10 34.40
C THR A 2 40.61 73.02 35.42
N GLY A 3 39.82 71.98 35.13
CA GLY A 3 39.23 71.43 33.90
C GLY A 3 38.17 70.35 34.27
N LYS A 4 37.06 70.24 33.53
CA LYS A 4 36.72 69.18 32.55
C LYS A 4 36.89 67.72 33.01
N THR A 5 35.75 67.03 33.22
CA THR A 5 35.46 65.66 32.74
C THR A 5 33.93 65.44 32.70
N ALA A 6 33.44 64.87 31.60
CA ALA A 6 32.03 64.61 31.31
C ALA A 6 31.59 63.18 31.70
N PRO A 7 30.27 62.92 31.81
CA PRO A 7 29.70 61.60 31.55
C PRO A 7 28.68 61.58 30.38
N PRO A 8 28.34 60.39 29.85
CA PRO A 8 28.04 60.19 28.42
C PRO A 8 26.55 60.16 28.04
N ALA A 9 26.33 60.27 26.72
CA ALA A 9 25.06 60.28 26.01
C ALA A 9 24.25 58.97 26.12
N LYS A 10 22.93 59.10 26.30
CA LYS A 10 21.94 58.01 26.18
C LYS A 10 21.47 57.84 24.73
N LYS A 11 21.56 56.61 24.21
CA LYS A 11 20.90 56.13 22.98
C LYS A 11 19.40 55.83 23.25
N PRO A 12 18.53 55.95 22.22
CA PRO A 12 17.08 55.75 22.35
C PRO A 12 16.66 54.27 22.24
N ALA A 13 15.57 53.92 22.91
CA ALA A 13 14.86 52.63 22.84
C ALA A 13 13.53 52.79 22.06
N PRO A 14 13.00 51.71 21.43
CA PRO A 14 12.11 51.78 20.28
C PRO A 14 10.61 51.94 20.60
N ALA A 15 9.88 52.43 19.59
CA ALA A 15 8.46 52.76 19.59
C ALA A 15 7.53 51.53 19.66
N VAL A 16 6.50 51.63 20.50
CA VAL A 16 5.36 50.70 20.57
C VAL A 16 4.27 51.16 19.58
N ALA A 17 3.99 50.33 18.58
CA ALA A 17 2.92 50.55 17.62
C ALA A 17 1.57 50.04 18.17
N LYS A 18 0.56 50.91 18.12
CA LYS A 18 -0.84 50.66 18.49
C LYS A 18 -1.48 49.64 17.53
N LYS A 19 -2.03 48.54 18.06
CA LYS A 19 -2.96 47.66 17.33
C LYS A 19 -4.40 48.15 17.51
N LYS A 20 -5.07 48.36 16.37
CA LYS A 20 -6.46 48.78 16.19
C LYS A 20 -7.38 47.57 16.43
N ALA A 21 -8.36 47.72 17.31
CA ALA A 21 -9.38 46.69 17.58
C ALA A 21 -10.41 46.62 16.44
N VAL A 22 -10.80 45.41 16.07
CA VAL A 22 -11.90 45.09 15.15
C VAL A 22 -13.03 44.46 15.97
N PRO A 23 -14.31 44.86 15.82
CA PRO A 23 -15.42 44.32 16.60
C PRO A 23 -15.95 42.99 16.03
N ALA A 24 -16.40 42.12 16.94
CA ALA A 24 -17.03 40.82 16.67
C ALA A 24 -18.53 40.97 16.30
N PRO A 25 -19.14 39.97 15.63
CA PRO A 25 -20.55 40.00 15.23
C PRO A 25 -21.50 39.60 16.38
N LYS A 26 -22.70 40.19 16.35
CA LYS A 26 -23.81 40.01 17.31
C LYS A 26 -24.52 38.68 17.11
N GLU A 27 -24.75 37.95 18.20
CA GLU A 27 -25.77 36.90 18.33
C GLU A 27 -27.16 37.53 18.46
N GLU A 28 -28.16 36.93 17.80
CA GLU A 28 -29.56 37.33 17.87
C GLU A 28 -30.33 36.24 18.63
N THR A 29 -30.77 36.59 19.83
CA THR A 29 -31.66 35.79 20.70
C THR A 29 -33.12 36.08 20.35
N ALA A 30 -33.92 35.05 20.07
CA ALA A 30 -35.37 35.15 19.97
C ALA A 30 -36.05 34.42 21.14
N SER A 31 -37.00 35.13 21.74
CA SER A 31 -37.67 34.84 23.00
C SER A 31 -38.85 33.85 22.86
N LYS A 32 -39.11 33.22 24.00
CA LYS A 32 -40.14 32.22 24.34
C LYS A 32 -41.50 32.90 24.57
N GLU A 33 -42.59 32.27 24.11
CA GLU A 33 -43.95 32.55 24.60
C GLU A 33 -44.61 31.22 25.00
N GLU A 34 -45.37 31.27 26.09
CA GLU A 34 -45.85 30.18 26.92
C GLU A 34 -47.39 30.12 26.84
N ALA A 35 -47.96 28.93 26.66
CA ALA A 35 -49.37 28.65 27.00
C ALA A 35 -49.56 27.15 27.28
N ALA A 36 -50.21 26.84 28.40
CA ALA A 36 -50.68 25.51 28.84
C ALA A 36 -52.22 25.52 28.95
N PRO A 37 -52.90 24.47 29.47
CA PRO A 37 -53.02 23.09 29.00
C PRO A 37 -54.50 22.68 28.79
N LYS A 38 -54.79 21.51 28.19
CA LYS A 38 -56.08 20.81 28.35
C LYS A 38 -55.95 19.29 28.37
N GLU A 39 -56.63 18.69 29.33
CA GLU A 39 -56.88 17.26 29.56
C GLU A 39 -57.72 16.59 28.46
N GLY A 40 -57.58 15.26 28.35
CA GLY A 40 -58.75 14.38 28.34
C GLY A 40 -58.87 13.35 27.21
N ALA A 41 -58.96 12.09 27.64
CA ALA A 41 -59.69 10.95 27.04
C ALA A 41 -58.95 9.92 26.16
N ALA A 42 -58.84 8.70 26.71
CA ALA A 42 -58.77 7.41 26.01
C ALA A 42 -60.09 7.12 25.25
N PRO A 43 -60.21 6.14 24.33
CA PRO A 43 -60.32 4.72 24.76
C PRO A 43 -59.97 3.59 23.73
N LYS A 44 -59.98 2.35 24.27
CA LYS A 44 -60.50 1.06 23.73
C LYS A 44 -59.60 0.06 22.97
N GLU A 45 -59.49 -1.11 23.61
CA GLU A 45 -59.34 -2.46 23.07
C GLU A 45 -60.42 -2.82 22.02
N GLU A 46 -60.10 -3.64 21.00
CA GLU A 46 -60.77 -4.93 20.76
C GLU A 46 -60.06 -5.82 19.70
N LYS A 47 -59.89 -7.09 20.07
CA LYS A 47 -59.96 -8.37 19.31
C LYS A 47 -59.07 -8.71 18.10
N ALA A 48 -58.43 -9.87 18.29
CA ALA A 48 -57.91 -10.81 17.29
C ALA A 48 -58.99 -11.44 16.38
N PRO A 49 -58.54 -12.20 15.36
CA PRO A 49 -58.92 -13.60 15.31
C PRO A 49 -57.75 -14.58 15.12
N LYS A 50 -57.90 -15.73 15.78
CA LYS A 50 -57.32 -17.07 15.55
C LYS A 50 -57.58 -17.54 14.10
N GLU A 51 -57.02 -18.59 13.49
CA GLU A 51 -56.21 -19.76 13.84
C GLU A 51 -55.73 -20.34 12.48
N GLY A 52 -54.55 -20.94 12.41
CA GLY A 52 -54.08 -21.67 11.23
C GLY A 52 -52.89 -22.54 11.60
N ALA A 53 -53.15 -23.84 11.78
CA ALA A 53 -52.27 -24.83 12.37
C ALA A 53 -51.10 -25.30 11.45
N ALA A 54 -49.94 -25.57 12.10
CA ALA A 54 -48.93 -26.65 11.93
C ALA A 54 -48.64 -27.24 10.53
N PRO A 55 -47.38 -27.67 10.20
CA PRO A 55 -46.50 -28.41 11.12
C PRO A 55 -45.00 -28.06 11.11
N ALA A 56 -44.33 -28.48 12.19
CA ALA A 56 -42.87 -28.55 12.29
C ALA A 56 -42.29 -29.59 11.32
N PRO A 57 -41.00 -29.46 10.97
CA PRO A 57 -40.16 -30.65 11.06
C PRO A 57 -38.78 -30.39 11.69
N ALA A 58 -38.36 -31.41 12.44
CA ALA A 58 -37.02 -31.97 12.57
C ALA A 58 -35.86 -31.05 13.00
N THR A 59 -35.55 -31.17 14.29
CA THR A 59 -34.21 -31.04 14.85
C THR A 59 -33.30 -32.06 14.15
N GLU A 60 -32.32 -31.58 13.39
CA GLU A 60 -31.24 -32.41 12.86
C GLU A 60 -29.97 -32.12 13.67
N GLU A 61 -29.55 -33.12 14.44
CA GLU A 61 -28.33 -33.14 15.23
C GLU A 61 -27.13 -33.34 14.28
N PRO A 62 -26.05 -32.54 14.35
CA PRO A 62 -24.90 -32.75 13.47
C PRO A 62 -24.10 -33.99 13.90
N PRO A 63 -23.61 -34.82 12.97
CA PRO A 63 -22.83 -35.99 13.30
C PRO A 63 -21.43 -35.60 13.80
N ALA A 64 -20.96 -36.31 14.82
CA ALA A 64 -19.58 -36.28 15.28
C ALA A 64 -18.62 -36.78 14.18
N PRO A 65 -17.43 -36.18 14.00
CA PRO A 65 -16.39 -36.78 13.19
C PRO A 65 -15.50 -37.69 14.05
N GLU A 66 -15.60 -39.00 13.83
CA GLU A 66 -14.55 -39.97 14.19
C GLU A 66 -13.60 -40.16 13.00
N HIS A 67 -12.30 -39.89 13.24
CA HIS A 67 -11.09 -40.59 12.77
C HIS A 67 -9.86 -39.65 12.66
N PRO A 68 -8.64 -40.19 12.83
CA PRO A 68 -7.55 -39.53 13.54
C PRO A 68 -6.63 -38.75 12.60
N LEU A 69 -5.97 -37.75 13.19
CA LEU A 69 -4.85 -37.02 12.60
C LEU A 69 -3.69 -37.99 12.30
N GLU A 70 -3.45 -38.28 11.03
CA GLU A 70 -2.17 -38.82 10.55
C GLU A 70 -1.06 -37.77 10.80
N GLN A 71 0.00 -38.23 11.46
CA GLN A 71 1.24 -37.48 11.66
C GLN A 71 2.02 -37.35 10.34
N PRO A 72 2.75 -36.26 10.10
CA PRO A 72 3.63 -36.14 8.94
C PRO A 72 4.84 -37.08 9.07
N PRO A 73 5.30 -37.73 7.98
CA PRO A 73 6.43 -38.64 8.04
C PRO A 73 7.78 -37.89 8.13
N ALA A 74 8.71 -38.49 8.88
CA ALA A 74 10.12 -38.11 8.97
C ALA A 74 10.83 -38.23 7.61
N PRO A 75 11.90 -37.44 7.35
CA PRO A 75 12.65 -37.51 6.11
C PRO A 75 13.47 -38.80 6.04
N LYS A 76 13.34 -39.54 4.94
CA LYS A 76 14.19 -40.68 4.60
C LYS A 76 15.28 -40.24 3.63
N ASP A 77 16.49 -40.63 3.98
CA ASP A 77 17.74 -40.51 3.25
C ASP A 77 17.62 -41.07 1.81
N GLU A 78 18.06 -40.26 0.85
CA GLU A 78 18.27 -40.63 -0.55
C GLU A 78 19.77 -40.76 -0.77
N SER A 79 20.28 -41.98 -0.93
CA SER A 79 21.48 -42.22 -1.74
C SER A 79 21.57 -43.69 -2.15
N ALA A 80 21.34 -43.93 -3.44
CA ALA A 80 21.82 -45.11 -4.15
C ALA A 80 22.87 -44.64 -5.17
N PRO A 81 23.89 -45.46 -5.47
CA PRO A 81 24.55 -45.39 -6.76
C PRO A 81 24.32 -46.66 -7.61
N ILE A 82 24.46 -46.41 -8.91
CA ILE A 82 24.20 -47.20 -10.13
C ILE A 82 25.31 -48.26 -10.38
N PRO A 83 25.09 -49.30 -11.22
CA PRO A 83 25.78 -50.59 -11.16
C PRO A 83 26.93 -50.75 -12.15
N THR A 84 27.69 -51.85 -12.05
CA THR A 84 28.55 -52.33 -13.14
C THR A 84 28.51 -53.86 -13.19
N GLU A 85 28.21 -54.36 -14.39
CA GLU A 85 28.03 -55.76 -14.78
C GLU A 85 29.36 -56.46 -15.12
N ALA A 86 29.33 -57.80 -14.95
CA ALA A 86 29.96 -58.89 -15.74
C ALA A 86 31.46 -58.79 -16.12
N GLY A 87 32.31 -59.81 -15.94
CA GLY A 87 32.08 -61.26 -15.85
C GLY A 87 33.02 -61.93 -16.86
N ALA A 88 33.91 -62.83 -16.41
CA ALA A 88 34.51 -63.86 -17.26
C ALA A 88 35.14 -64.95 -16.40
N GLU A 89 34.59 -66.14 -16.57
CA GLU A 89 34.91 -67.43 -15.99
C GLU A 89 35.87 -68.19 -16.91
N VAL A 90 36.93 -68.82 -16.39
CA VAL A 90 37.50 -70.04 -16.97
C VAL A 90 38.22 -70.85 -15.87
N THR A 91 37.84 -72.12 -15.70
CA THR A 91 38.69 -73.19 -15.14
C THR A 91 38.79 -74.32 -16.17
N PRO A 92 39.90 -75.08 -16.22
CA PRO A 92 39.83 -76.47 -15.73
C PRO A 92 41.15 -77.09 -15.13
N VAL A 93 40.99 -77.89 -14.05
CA VAL A 93 41.49 -79.27 -13.67
C VAL A 93 42.89 -79.80 -14.16
N PRO A 94 43.59 -80.84 -13.59
CA PRO A 94 43.58 -81.55 -12.28
C PRO A 94 44.99 -81.83 -11.60
N ALA A 95 44.92 -82.47 -10.42
CA ALA A 95 45.81 -83.54 -9.87
C ALA A 95 47.14 -83.23 -9.14
N GLU A 96 47.07 -83.50 -7.83
CA GLU A 96 48.00 -84.21 -6.92
C GLU A 96 49.51 -84.33 -7.22
N GLY A 97 50.29 -83.97 -6.19
CA GLY A 97 51.67 -84.41 -5.96
C GLY A 97 52.29 -83.68 -4.76
N SER A 98 52.23 -84.26 -3.55
CA SER A 98 52.90 -83.76 -2.33
C SER A 98 54.42 -83.64 -2.52
N PRO A 99 55.10 -82.72 -1.78
CA PRO A 99 55.66 -83.11 -0.48
C PRO A 99 55.60 -82.02 0.62
N ALA A 100 55.49 -82.52 1.87
CA ALA A 100 55.86 -81.97 3.19
C ALA A 100 55.68 -80.46 3.52
N PRO A 101 55.02 -80.11 4.65
CA PRO A 101 54.94 -78.71 5.09
C PRO A 101 56.28 -78.24 5.70
N PRO A 102 56.78 -77.04 5.37
CA PRO A 102 57.77 -76.36 6.18
C PRO A 102 57.10 -75.72 7.40
N ALA A 103 57.89 -75.55 8.47
CA ALA A 103 57.50 -75.18 9.82
C ALA A 103 56.48 -74.03 9.95
N GLU A 104 55.57 -74.21 10.91
CA GLU A 104 54.61 -73.22 11.42
C GLU A 104 55.31 -71.93 11.88
N PRO A 105 54.90 -70.73 11.41
CA PRO A 105 55.44 -69.46 11.91
C PRO A 105 54.88 -69.16 13.31
N PRO A 106 55.64 -68.47 14.18
CA PRO A 106 55.23 -68.24 15.56
C PRO A 106 53.99 -67.33 15.63
N ALA A 107 53.14 -67.60 16.63
CA ALA A 107 51.92 -66.85 16.90
C ALA A 107 52.18 -65.32 16.99
N PRO A 108 51.26 -64.47 16.46
CA PRO A 108 51.41 -63.02 16.56
C PRO A 108 51.35 -62.56 18.02
N ALA A 109 52.24 -61.64 18.38
CA ALA A 109 52.25 -60.98 19.68
C ALA A 109 50.93 -60.21 19.91
N PRO A 110 50.46 -60.08 21.17
CA PRO A 110 49.23 -59.34 21.46
C PRO A 110 49.37 -57.88 21.02
N GLU A 111 48.37 -57.39 20.28
CA GLU A 111 48.30 -55.97 19.90
C GLU A 111 48.32 -55.09 21.16
N PRO A 112 49.05 -53.95 21.15
CA PRO A 112 49.02 -53.02 22.26
C PRO A 112 47.60 -52.46 22.40
N ILE A 113 47.06 -52.52 23.61
CA ILE A 113 45.79 -51.87 23.96
C ILE A 113 45.97 -50.37 23.69
N LEU A 114 45.40 -49.86 22.59
CA LEU A 114 45.29 -48.42 22.37
C LEU A 114 44.43 -47.86 23.51
N GLU A 115 45.03 -47.10 24.43
CA GLU A 115 44.26 -46.30 25.39
C GLU A 115 43.27 -45.44 24.59
N LYS A 116 41.96 -45.59 24.87
CA LYS A 116 40.93 -44.74 24.26
C LYS A 116 41.31 -43.27 24.51
N PRO A 117 41.21 -42.38 23.50
CA PRO A 117 41.51 -40.95 23.69
C PRO A 117 40.74 -40.43 24.90
N LYS A 118 41.45 -39.85 25.87
CA LYS A 118 40.85 -39.27 27.06
C LYS A 118 39.84 -38.22 26.63
N GLU A 119 38.57 -38.45 26.94
CA GLU A 119 37.51 -37.52 26.58
C GLU A 119 37.70 -36.20 27.36
N GLU A 120 37.68 -35.08 26.65
CA GLU A 120 37.85 -33.75 27.23
C GLU A 120 36.48 -33.14 27.61
N PRO A 121 36.40 -32.43 28.76
CA PRO A 121 35.17 -31.74 29.17
C PRO A 121 34.84 -30.57 28.22
N PRO A 122 33.60 -30.07 28.24
CA PRO A 122 33.18 -28.95 27.40
C PRO A 122 33.91 -27.65 27.78
N SER A 123 33.98 -26.73 26.82
CA SER A 123 34.46 -25.36 27.09
C SER A 123 33.45 -24.55 27.90
N CYS A 124 33.84 -23.38 28.40
CA CYS A 124 32.92 -22.53 29.16
C CYS A 124 31.74 -22.05 28.29
N PRO A 125 30.53 -21.88 28.88
CA PRO A 125 29.42 -21.22 28.20
C PRO A 125 29.77 -19.79 27.77
N LEU A 126 29.16 -19.32 26.70
CA LEU A 126 29.45 -18.02 26.10
C LEU A 126 28.33 -17.01 26.35
N SER A 127 28.63 -15.71 26.31
CA SER A 127 27.62 -14.64 26.33
C SER A 127 26.60 -14.72 27.49
N LEU A 128 27.04 -15.13 28.69
CA LEU A 128 26.17 -15.11 29.87
C LEU A 128 25.71 -13.68 30.17
N ALA A 129 24.40 -13.47 30.26
CA ALA A 129 23.78 -12.18 30.50
C ALA A 129 22.48 -12.30 31.30
N VAL A 130 22.14 -11.25 32.05
CA VAL A 130 20.82 -11.08 32.66
C VAL A 130 19.87 -10.53 31.61
N GLU A 131 18.76 -11.24 31.39
CA GLU A 131 17.69 -10.82 30.48
C GLU A 131 16.63 -9.99 31.20
N GLU A 132 16.19 -10.44 32.38
CA GLU A 132 15.11 -9.80 33.15
C GLU A 132 15.38 -9.88 34.66
N VAL A 133 14.92 -8.89 35.41
CA VAL A 133 14.95 -8.89 36.89
C VAL A 133 13.57 -8.49 37.39
N SER A 134 13.06 -9.23 38.38
CA SER A 134 11.84 -8.93 39.13
C SER A 134 12.17 -8.63 40.59
N GLU A 135 11.13 -8.36 41.39
CA GLU A 135 11.24 -8.19 42.84
C GLU A 135 11.77 -9.42 43.59
N ASN A 136 11.73 -10.61 42.99
CA ASN A 136 12.01 -11.89 43.65
C ASN A 136 12.71 -12.93 42.76
N SER A 137 13.13 -12.56 41.55
CA SER A 137 13.75 -13.48 40.60
C SER A 137 14.57 -12.71 39.56
N PHE A 138 15.39 -13.42 38.80
CA PHE A 138 15.96 -12.89 37.55
C PHE A 138 16.11 -14.01 36.53
N THR A 139 16.04 -13.65 35.25
CA THR A 139 16.22 -14.57 34.13
C THR A 139 17.57 -14.33 33.48
N LEU A 140 18.29 -15.41 33.24
CA LEU A 140 19.58 -15.46 32.56
C LEU A 140 19.41 -16.02 31.15
N THR A 141 20.30 -15.60 30.26
CA THR A 141 20.53 -16.22 28.95
C THR A 141 22.01 -16.40 28.71
N TRP A 142 22.38 -17.43 27.96
CA TRP A 142 23.74 -17.68 27.49
C TRP A 142 23.73 -18.38 26.13
N LYS A 143 24.91 -18.58 25.57
CA LYS A 143 25.17 -19.39 24.39
C LYS A 143 25.93 -20.64 24.79
N ALA A 144 25.73 -21.69 24.01
CA ALA A 144 26.37 -22.97 24.24
C ALA A 144 27.90 -22.88 24.06
N PRO A 145 28.68 -23.75 24.70
CA PRO A 145 30.13 -23.85 24.54
C PRO A 145 30.55 -24.00 23.07
N GLU A 146 31.71 -23.45 22.70
CA GLU A 146 32.27 -23.66 21.36
C GLU A 146 32.73 -25.11 21.17
N GLN A 147 33.28 -25.72 22.22
CA GLN A 147 33.67 -27.13 22.24
C GLN A 147 32.72 -27.91 23.17
N MET A 148 31.92 -28.80 22.59
CA MET A 148 30.93 -29.61 23.33
C MET A 148 31.50 -30.90 23.94
N GLY A 149 32.78 -31.22 23.69
CA GLY A 149 33.34 -32.55 23.96
C GLY A 149 32.80 -33.61 22.99
N ARG A 150 33.46 -34.77 22.88
CA ARG A 150 33.01 -35.89 22.01
C ARG A 150 31.75 -36.60 22.53
N ALA A 151 31.48 -36.49 23.83
CA ALA A 151 30.37 -37.17 24.50
C ALA A 151 29.02 -36.46 24.36
N GLY A 152 29.00 -35.22 23.84
CA GLY A 152 27.81 -34.37 23.85
C GLY A 152 27.55 -33.74 25.23
N LEU A 153 26.70 -32.73 25.26
CA LEU A 153 26.39 -31.98 26.48
C LEU A 153 25.27 -32.68 27.26
N ASP A 154 25.47 -32.91 28.56
CA ASP A 154 24.39 -33.36 29.46
C ASP A 154 23.50 -32.19 29.88
N GLY A 155 24.09 -30.99 29.99
CA GLY A 155 23.36 -29.76 30.23
C GLY A 155 24.16 -28.69 30.95
N TYR A 156 23.44 -27.76 31.57
CA TYR A 156 24.00 -26.65 32.33
C TYR A 156 23.61 -26.74 33.80
N VAL A 157 24.56 -26.41 34.67
CA VAL A 157 24.33 -26.16 36.09
C VAL A 157 24.45 -24.66 36.34
N VAL A 158 23.43 -24.08 36.94
CA VAL A 158 23.38 -22.67 37.34
C VAL A 158 23.60 -22.61 38.84
N GLU A 159 24.55 -21.78 39.26
CA GLU A 159 24.88 -21.60 40.68
C GLU A 159 24.83 -20.12 41.06
N ILE A 160 24.32 -19.83 42.26
CA ILE A 160 24.24 -18.48 42.81
C ILE A 160 25.02 -18.36 44.13
N CYS A 161 25.49 -17.16 44.42
CA CYS A 161 26.10 -16.80 45.70
C CYS A 161 25.63 -15.40 46.11
N LYS A 162 25.16 -15.23 47.36
CA LYS A 162 24.85 -13.89 47.87
C LYS A 162 26.13 -13.05 47.99
N ASP A 163 26.03 -11.76 47.71
CA ASP A 163 27.15 -10.82 47.83
C ASP A 163 27.71 -10.81 49.26
N GLY A 164 29.03 -10.90 49.40
CA GLY A 164 29.71 -11.07 50.70
C GLY A 164 29.77 -12.49 51.24
N SER A 165 29.13 -13.47 50.60
CA SER A 165 29.30 -14.91 50.88
C SER A 165 30.32 -15.55 49.94
N SER A 166 30.84 -16.72 50.31
CA SER A 166 31.64 -17.61 49.46
C SER A 166 30.96 -18.96 49.17
N ASP A 167 29.71 -19.12 49.65
CA ASP A 167 28.91 -20.35 49.54
C ASP A 167 28.07 -20.34 48.25
N TRP A 168 28.58 -20.99 47.20
CA TRP A 168 27.91 -21.17 45.91
C TRP A 168 26.91 -22.32 45.98
N LYS A 169 25.68 -22.08 45.52
CA LYS A 169 24.60 -23.07 45.55
C LYS A 169 24.01 -23.27 44.17
N ALA A 170 23.95 -24.53 43.72
CA ALA A 170 23.20 -24.90 42.54
C ALA A 170 21.70 -24.62 42.73
N VAL A 171 21.08 -23.99 41.73
CA VAL A 171 19.65 -23.63 41.78
C VAL A 171 18.77 -24.59 40.99
N ASN A 172 19.36 -25.40 40.12
CA ASN A 172 18.70 -26.52 39.44
C ASN A 172 19.16 -27.86 40.04
N GLN A 173 18.25 -28.84 40.09
CA GLN A 173 18.52 -30.18 40.65
C GLN A 173 19.35 -31.05 39.70
N GLU A 174 19.05 -30.98 38.40
CA GLU A 174 19.74 -31.73 37.35
C GLU A 174 20.17 -30.79 36.21
N PRO A 175 21.26 -31.10 35.48
CA PRO A 175 21.65 -30.36 34.29
C PRO A 175 20.52 -30.32 33.26
N PHE A 176 20.36 -29.19 32.58
CA PHE A 176 19.33 -29.00 31.55
C PHE A 176 19.93 -28.36 30.29
N LEU A 177 19.34 -28.63 29.13
CA LEU A 177 19.89 -28.20 27.83
C LEU A 177 19.50 -26.77 27.42
N SER A 178 18.45 -26.19 28.02
CA SER A 178 18.03 -24.80 27.73
C SER A 178 19.16 -23.82 28.08
N THR A 179 19.37 -22.82 27.21
CA THR A 179 20.34 -21.74 27.47
C THR A 179 19.67 -20.48 28.06
N ARG A 180 18.54 -20.69 28.73
CA ARG A 180 17.75 -19.69 29.45
C ARG A 180 17.22 -20.30 30.75
N TYR A 181 17.39 -19.58 31.86
CA TYR A 181 16.93 -20.03 33.17
C TYR A 181 16.52 -18.87 34.06
N THR A 182 15.38 -19.01 34.73
CA THR A 182 14.89 -18.06 35.73
C THR A 182 15.23 -18.57 37.12
N VAL A 183 15.99 -17.80 37.88
CA VAL A 183 16.32 -18.09 39.29
C VAL A 183 15.19 -17.55 40.17
N PRO A 184 14.34 -18.40 40.77
CA PRO A 184 13.18 -17.95 41.55
C PRO A 184 13.55 -17.74 43.04
N ASN A 185 12.57 -17.29 43.83
CA ASN A 185 12.60 -17.30 45.31
C ASN A 185 13.73 -16.48 45.95
N LEU A 186 14.08 -15.34 45.35
CA LEU A 186 15.08 -14.41 45.87
C LEU A 186 14.41 -13.29 46.68
N SER A 187 15.16 -12.67 47.59
CA SER A 187 14.66 -11.55 48.39
C SER A 187 14.96 -10.22 47.72
N SER A 188 13.97 -9.32 47.67
CA SER A 188 14.15 -7.95 47.18
C SER A 188 15.24 -7.23 47.97
N GLY A 189 16.14 -6.54 47.26
CA GLY A 189 17.32 -5.88 47.79
C GLY A 189 18.60 -6.72 47.78
N ASP A 190 18.50 -8.06 47.62
CA ASP A 190 19.69 -8.92 47.57
C ASP A 190 20.55 -8.63 46.33
N LYS A 191 21.87 -8.75 46.49
CA LYS A 191 22.82 -8.79 45.39
C LYS A 191 23.30 -10.23 45.20
N ILE A 192 23.12 -10.79 44.01
CA ILE A 192 23.38 -12.19 43.71
C ILE A 192 24.44 -12.32 42.64
N HIS A 193 25.58 -12.92 42.98
CA HIS A 193 26.56 -13.42 42.02
C HIS A 193 26.03 -14.71 41.39
N VAL A 194 26.30 -14.91 40.11
CA VAL A 194 25.80 -16.07 39.37
C VAL A 194 26.83 -16.56 38.38
N ARG A 195 26.89 -17.89 38.23
CA ARG A 195 27.71 -18.57 37.26
C ARG A 195 26.98 -19.74 36.63
N VAL A 196 27.37 -20.09 35.41
CA VAL A 196 26.80 -21.19 34.64
C VAL A 196 27.93 -22.10 34.17
N THR A 197 27.77 -23.40 34.44
CA THR A 197 28.75 -24.44 34.14
C THR A 197 28.16 -25.42 33.13
N ALA A 198 28.89 -25.71 32.06
CA ALA A 198 28.52 -26.78 31.12
C ALA A 198 28.99 -28.14 31.66
N VAL A 199 28.15 -29.16 31.56
CA VAL A 199 28.45 -30.51 32.06
C VAL A 199 28.23 -31.54 30.96
N SER A 200 29.12 -32.52 30.91
CA SER A 200 29.07 -33.70 30.04
C SER A 200 29.52 -34.94 30.80
N ALA A 201 29.38 -36.12 30.18
CA ALA A 201 29.93 -37.37 30.71
C ALA A 201 31.44 -37.30 31.00
N SER A 202 32.17 -36.45 30.26
CA SER A 202 33.62 -36.26 30.41
C SER A 202 34.00 -35.28 31.53
N GLY A 203 33.02 -34.59 32.13
CA GLY A 203 33.21 -33.66 33.25
C GLY A 203 32.58 -32.28 33.03
N ALA A 204 32.85 -31.37 33.96
CA ALA A 204 32.36 -30.00 33.97
C ALA A 204 33.35 -29.00 33.37
N SER A 205 32.84 -27.96 32.72
CA SER A 205 33.63 -26.85 32.19
C SER A 205 34.12 -25.91 33.31
N VAL A 206 34.99 -24.98 32.94
CA VAL A 206 35.14 -23.73 33.72
C VAL A 206 33.80 -22.98 33.70
N PRO A 207 33.33 -22.43 34.85
CA PRO A 207 32.08 -21.68 34.89
C PRO A 207 32.20 -20.34 34.15
N ALA A 208 31.17 -19.98 33.40
CA ALA A 208 30.94 -18.61 32.95
C ALA A 208 30.32 -17.81 34.10
N THR A 209 30.98 -16.74 34.56
CA THR A 209 30.53 -15.95 35.72
C THR A 209 30.17 -14.54 35.28
N LEU A 210 29.08 -13.97 35.79
CA LEU A 210 28.78 -12.56 35.57
C LEU A 210 29.78 -11.67 36.32
N GLU A 211 30.28 -10.63 35.65
CA GLU A 211 31.24 -9.70 36.24
C GLU A 211 30.66 -8.88 37.41
N GLN A 212 29.35 -8.61 37.38
CA GLN A 212 28.65 -7.80 38.37
C GLN A 212 27.49 -8.60 38.98
N PRO A 213 27.25 -8.50 40.30
CA PRO A 213 26.13 -9.17 40.92
C PRO A 213 24.80 -8.56 40.48
N VAL A 214 23.77 -9.39 40.39
CA VAL A 214 22.40 -8.99 40.05
C VAL A 214 21.71 -8.43 41.29
N LEU A 215 21.30 -7.17 41.26
CA LEU A 215 20.48 -6.57 42.32
C LEU A 215 19.01 -6.93 42.10
N ILE A 216 18.43 -7.70 43.01
CA ILE A 216 17.03 -8.13 42.98
C ILE A 216 16.15 -6.97 43.39
N ARG A 217 15.34 -6.46 42.47
CA ARG A 217 14.41 -5.36 42.70
C ARG A 217 13.39 -5.33 41.59
N GLU A 218 12.22 -4.77 41.88
CA GLU A 218 11.27 -4.45 40.83
C GLU A 218 11.86 -3.38 39.89
N ILE A 219 11.90 -3.69 38.59
CA ILE A 219 12.26 -2.71 37.58
C ILE A 219 10.98 -1.99 37.15
N LEU A 220 10.89 -0.70 37.45
CA LEU A 220 9.80 0.16 37.02
C LEU A 220 10.22 0.94 35.77
N GLN A 221 9.55 0.68 34.66
CA GLN A 221 9.72 1.41 33.40
C GLN A 221 8.34 1.80 32.88
N LEU A 222 8.12 3.11 32.69
CA LEU A 222 6.88 3.66 32.17
C LEU A 222 6.49 3.03 30.82
N PRO A 223 5.19 2.90 30.53
CA PRO A 223 4.74 2.41 29.23
C PRO A 223 5.23 3.36 28.15
N LYS A 224 5.76 2.78 27.06
CA LYS A 224 6.20 3.55 25.91
C LYS A 224 5.95 2.79 24.62
N ILE A 225 5.02 3.28 23.82
CA ILE A 225 4.73 2.77 22.49
C ILE A 225 5.79 3.30 21.52
N ARG A 226 6.35 2.41 20.70
CA ARG A 226 7.28 2.75 19.63
C ARG A 226 6.60 2.59 18.28
N MET A 227 5.79 3.59 17.92
CA MET A 227 5.04 3.58 16.65
C MET A 227 5.99 3.59 15.43
N PRO A 228 6.01 2.52 14.61
CA PRO A 228 6.82 2.47 13.39
C PRO A 228 6.52 3.65 12.46
N ARG A 229 7.57 4.20 11.82
CA ARG A 229 7.45 5.41 10.99
C ARG A 229 6.38 5.30 9.89
N HIS A 230 6.28 4.14 9.25
CA HIS A 230 5.33 3.88 8.16
C HIS A 230 3.87 3.72 8.62
N LEU A 231 3.62 3.69 9.94
CA LEU A 231 2.28 3.61 10.53
C LEU A 231 1.82 4.93 11.15
N ARG A 232 2.67 5.97 11.12
CA ARG A 232 2.32 7.31 11.63
C ARG A 232 1.36 8.07 10.71
N GLU A 233 1.31 7.66 9.46
CA GLU A 233 0.36 8.11 8.44
C GLU A 233 -0.71 7.04 8.25
N THR A 234 -1.76 7.35 7.49
CA THR A 234 -2.83 6.41 7.16
C THR A 234 -2.25 5.16 6.47
N TYR A 235 -2.50 4.00 7.07
CA TYR A 235 -2.09 2.71 6.54
C TYR A 235 -3.11 2.19 5.53
N ILE A 236 -2.74 2.23 4.25
CA ILE A 236 -3.63 1.94 3.13
C ILE A 236 -3.49 0.48 2.69
N ARG A 237 -4.62 -0.22 2.59
CA ARG A 237 -4.72 -1.60 2.06
C ARG A 237 -5.86 -1.74 1.08
N ARG A 238 -5.79 -2.68 0.13
CA ARG A 238 -6.92 -2.98 -0.74
C ARG A 238 -7.88 -3.94 -0.04
N VAL A 239 -9.16 -3.93 -0.42
CA VAL A 239 -10.07 -5.01 0.01
C VAL A 239 -9.51 -6.36 -0.43
N GLY A 240 -9.59 -7.34 0.46
CA GLY A 240 -9.02 -8.67 0.29
C GLY A 240 -7.56 -8.81 0.76
N ASP A 241 -6.80 -7.72 0.85
CA ASP A 241 -5.42 -7.77 1.35
C ASP A 241 -5.39 -8.14 2.84
N ALA A 242 -4.32 -8.81 3.27
CA ALA A 242 -4.08 -9.00 4.69
C ALA A 242 -3.54 -7.71 5.33
N VAL A 243 -4.03 -7.41 6.54
CA VAL A 243 -3.43 -6.42 7.44
C VAL A 243 -2.59 -7.19 8.45
N ASN A 244 -1.29 -6.91 8.54
CA ASN A 244 -0.42 -7.48 9.55
C ASN A 244 0.50 -6.38 10.08
N ILE A 245 0.22 -5.93 11.30
CA ILE A 245 0.84 -4.76 11.91
C ILE A 245 1.44 -5.18 13.25
N MET A 246 2.76 -5.01 13.39
CA MET A 246 3.47 -5.22 14.65
C MET A 246 3.88 -3.86 15.21
N ILE A 247 3.42 -3.54 16.42
CA ILE A 247 3.79 -2.30 17.12
C ILE A 247 4.57 -2.67 18.39
N PRO A 248 5.87 -2.37 18.44
CA PRO A 248 6.65 -2.56 19.65
C PRO A 248 6.26 -1.56 20.75
N PHE A 249 6.36 -2.00 21.99
CA PHE A 249 6.23 -1.16 23.18
C PHE A 249 7.28 -1.54 24.23
N GLN A 250 7.42 -0.71 25.24
CA GLN A 250 8.29 -0.94 26.39
C GLN A 250 7.51 -0.71 27.67
N GLY A 251 7.96 -1.34 28.75
CA GLY A 251 7.29 -1.27 30.02
C GLY A 251 7.71 -2.38 30.97
N LYS A 252 7.93 -2.03 32.23
CA LYS A 252 8.16 -2.99 33.33
C LYS A 252 7.43 -2.47 34.59
N PRO A 253 6.69 -3.31 35.35
CA PRO A 253 6.37 -4.71 35.08
C PRO A 253 5.58 -4.88 33.75
N GLN A 254 5.33 -6.13 33.34
CA GLN A 254 4.76 -6.43 32.03
C GLN A 254 3.46 -5.62 31.79
N PRO A 255 3.39 -4.84 30.70
CA PRO A 255 2.26 -3.94 30.48
C PRO A 255 1.00 -4.67 30.03
N GLU A 256 -0.14 -4.10 30.38
CA GLU A 256 -1.44 -4.44 29.81
C GLU A 256 -1.61 -3.72 28.47
N VAL A 257 -2.10 -4.44 27.46
CA VAL A 257 -2.27 -3.92 26.10
C VAL A 257 -3.73 -4.04 25.69
N SER A 258 -4.35 -2.94 25.30
CA SER A 258 -5.72 -2.90 24.82
C SER A 258 -5.87 -2.08 23.55
N TRP A 259 -6.91 -2.41 22.78
CA TRP A 259 -7.22 -1.78 21.51
C TRP A 259 -8.68 -1.35 21.47
N THR A 260 -8.94 -0.18 20.90
CA THR A 260 -10.29 0.31 20.61
C THR A 260 -10.38 0.80 19.16
N LYS A 261 -11.61 0.88 18.62
CA LYS A 261 -11.87 1.45 17.29
C LYS A 261 -12.89 2.58 17.43
N GLY A 262 -12.51 3.80 17.07
CA GLY A 262 -13.38 4.98 17.22
C GLY A 262 -13.85 5.20 18.67
N GLY A 263 -13.03 4.85 19.65
CA GLY A 263 -13.36 4.92 21.08
C GLY A 263 -14.28 3.81 21.59
N GLN A 264 -14.74 2.90 20.73
CA GLN A 264 -15.55 1.75 21.11
C GLN A 264 -14.69 0.49 21.29
N PRO A 265 -15.15 -0.48 22.11
CA PRO A 265 -14.53 -1.79 22.19
C PRO A 265 -14.35 -2.39 20.80
N LEU A 266 -13.20 -3.02 20.59
CA LEU A 266 -12.87 -3.63 19.31
C LEU A 266 -13.76 -4.85 19.04
N ASP A 267 -14.42 -4.88 17.88
CA ASP A 267 -15.03 -6.10 17.38
C ASP A 267 -13.93 -7.08 16.91
N THR A 268 -13.79 -8.19 17.63
CA THR A 268 -12.75 -9.21 17.42
C THR A 268 -13.20 -10.34 16.49
N SER A 269 -14.41 -10.29 15.93
CA SER A 269 -14.91 -11.33 15.01
C SER A 269 -14.01 -11.56 13.79
N ARG A 270 -13.33 -10.51 13.30
CA ARG A 270 -12.39 -10.56 12.16
C ARG A 270 -10.96 -10.10 12.50
N ILE A 271 -10.75 -9.58 13.71
CA ILE A 271 -9.48 -8.99 14.12
C ILE A 271 -8.82 -9.91 15.15
N ASN A 272 -7.64 -10.42 14.82
CA ASN A 272 -6.82 -11.19 15.74
C ASN A 272 -5.74 -10.29 16.33
N ILE A 273 -5.66 -10.24 17.66
CA ILE A 273 -4.59 -9.54 18.37
C ILE A 273 -3.76 -10.55 19.14
N ARG A 274 -2.45 -10.50 18.94
CA ARG A 274 -1.49 -11.25 19.74
C ARG A 274 -0.54 -10.30 20.44
N ASN A 275 -0.49 -10.37 21.76
CA ASN A 275 0.43 -9.58 22.56
C ASN A 275 1.60 -10.45 23.03
N THR A 276 2.80 -9.90 23.01
CA THR A 276 4.00 -10.46 23.66
C THR A 276 4.44 -9.53 24.80
N ALA A 277 5.58 -9.80 25.43
CA ALA A 277 6.13 -8.91 26.46
C ALA A 277 6.62 -7.55 25.92
N ARG A 278 6.79 -7.39 24.59
CA ARG A 278 7.44 -6.22 23.98
C ARG A 278 6.76 -5.69 22.72
N ASP A 279 5.74 -6.37 22.21
CA ASP A 279 5.05 -5.99 20.98
C ASP A 279 3.60 -6.49 20.98
N THR A 280 2.78 -5.81 20.18
CA THR A 280 1.41 -6.22 19.84
C THR A 280 1.32 -6.42 18.35
N ILE A 281 0.70 -7.53 17.95
CA ILE A 281 0.48 -7.90 16.56
C ILE A 281 -1.01 -7.81 16.29
N PHE A 282 -1.40 -6.89 15.42
CA PHE A 282 -2.76 -6.68 14.92
C PHE A 282 -2.89 -7.32 13.54
N TYR A 283 -3.81 -8.26 13.39
CA TYR A 283 -3.96 -9.04 12.17
C TYR A 283 -5.41 -9.12 11.68
N ILE A 284 -5.61 -8.82 10.40
CA ILE A 284 -6.85 -9.06 9.65
C ILE A 284 -6.49 -9.92 8.44
N ARG A 285 -7.14 -11.08 8.30
CA ARG A 285 -6.85 -12.03 7.22
C ARG A 285 -7.19 -11.49 5.83
N GLN A 286 -8.38 -10.91 5.71
CA GLN A 286 -8.91 -10.32 4.49
C GLN A 286 -9.60 -9.00 4.84
N ALA A 287 -8.98 -7.89 4.48
CA ALA A 287 -9.48 -6.56 4.75
C ALA A 287 -10.79 -6.29 4.00
N GLN A 288 -11.72 -5.63 4.67
CA GLN A 288 -12.98 -5.16 4.11
C GLN A 288 -13.10 -3.66 4.36
N ARG A 289 -13.95 -2.96 3.61
CA ARG A 289 -14.15 -1.51 3.81
C ARG A 289 -14.47 -1.12 5.24
N GLY A 290 -15.28 -1.95 5.92
CA GLY A 290 -15.65 -1.78 7.33
C GLY A 290 -14.48 -1.87 8.31
N ASP A 291 -13.31 -2.40 7.90
CA ASP A 291 -12.07 -2.35 8.70
C ASP A 291 -11.43 -0.97 8.71
N SER A 292 -11.84 -0.06 7.84
CA SER A 292 -11.32 1.31 7.86
C SER A 292 -11.68 2.02 9.16
N GLY A 293 -10.81 2.89 9.63
CA GLY A 293 -11.04 3.74 10.79
C GLY A 293 -9.79 3.94 11.65
N LYS A 294 -10.00 4.73 12.71
CA LYS A 294 -8.96 5.03 13.69
C LYS A 294 -9.01 4.03 14.84
N TYR A 295 -7.92 3.30 14.98
CA TYR A 295 -7.67 2.37 16.06
C TYR A 295 -6.79 3.06 17.11
N GLU A 296 -7.11 2.88 18.38
CA GLU A 296 -6.28 3.39 19.49
C GLU A 296 -5.70 2.21 20.24
N LEU A 297 -4.37 2.13 20.26
CA LEU A 297 -3.58 1.24 21.09
C LEU A 297 -3.31 1.95 22.41
N THR A 298 -3.67 1.31 23.52
CA THR A 298 -3.31 1.75 24.87
C THR A 298 -2.40 0.70 25.52
N VAL A 299 -1.27 1.16 26.05
CA VAL A 299 -0.35 0.35 26.85
C VAL A 299 -0.34 0.91 28.27
N ARG A 300 -0.72 0.10 29.26
CA ARG A 300 -0.91 0.53 30.65
C ARG A 300 -0.03 -0.27 31.61
N ILE A 301 0.54 0.41 32.60
CA ILE A 301 1.36 -0.17 33.68
C ILE A 301 1.00 0.55 34.99
N ASN A 302 0.43 -0.18 35.96
CA ASN A 302 0.11 0.35 37.29
C ASN A 302 -0.61 1.72 37.25
N GLY A 303 -1.56 1.89 36.32
CA GLY A 303 -2.33 3.13 36.13
C GLY A 303 -1.68 4.20 35.22
N ALA A 304 -0.37 4.15 34.98
CA ALA A 304 0.26 4.96 33.94
C ALA A 304 -0.10 4.39 32.55
N GLU A 305 -0.36 5.26 31.58
CA GLU A 305 -0.71 4.85 30.22
C GLU A 305 0.07 5.62 29.15
N ASP A 306 0.37 4.94 28.05
CA ASP A 306 0.78 5.56 26.79
C ASP A 306 -0.18 5.12 25.69
N LYS A 307 -0.47 6.02 24.76
CA LYS A 307 -1.48 5.81 23.70
C LYS A 307 -0.93 6.15 22.33
N ALA A 308 -1.33 5.36 21.34
CA ALA A 308 -1.00 5.61 19.94
C ALA A 308 -2.22 5.35 19.06
N THR A 309 -2.39 6.19 18.04
CA THR A 309 -3.44 6.03 17.04
C THR A 309 -2.87 5.40 15.77
N LEU A 310 -3.55 4.38 15.27
CA LEU A 310 -3.32 3.75 13.97
C LEU A 310 -4.54 4.03 13.08
N ASP A 311 -4.34 4.75 11.99
CA ASP A 311 -5.41 5.03 11.02
C ASP A 311 -5.32 4.04 9.87
N ILE A 312 -6.31 3.17 9.71
CA ILE A 312 -6.36 2.18 8.63
C ILE A 312 -7.40 2.63 7.60
N GLN A 313 -7.03 2.61 6.33
CA GLN A 313 -7.94 2.88 5.23
C GLN A 313 -7.92 1.71 4.24
N VAL A 314 -9.03 1.01 4.13
CA VAL A 314 -9.20 -0.10 3.19
C VAL A 314 -9.92 0.42 1.94
N VAL A 315 -9.23 0.39 0.81
CA VAL A 315 -9.67 1.01 -0.45
C VAL A 315 -9.97 -0.01 -1.53
N GLU A 316 -10.80 0.38 -2.48
CA GLU A 316 -11.09 -0.36 -3.71
C GLU A 316 -10.98 0.58 -4.91
N PRO A 317 -10.94 0.07 -6.14
CA PRO A 317 -11.21 0.91 -7.30
C PRO A 317 -12.56 1.62 -7.13
N PRO A 318 -12.70 2.86 -7.63
CA PRO A 318 -13.96 3.57 -7.54
C PRO A 318 -15.01 2.93 -8.44
N GLY A 319 -16.27 3.31 -8.26
CA GLY A 319 -17.33 3.02 -9.22
C GLY A 319 -17.15 3.81 -10.54
N PRO A 320 -17.85 3.41 -11.61
CA PRO A 320 -17.85 4.16 -12.85
C PRO A 320 -18.45 5.57 -12.65
N PRO A 321 -18.00 6.58 -13.41
CA PRO A 321 -18.64 7.88 -13.44
C PRO A 321 -20.14 7.75 -13.78
N GLN A 322 -20.96 8.69 -13.32
CA GLN A 322 -22.39 8.65 -13.57
C GLN A 322 -22.81 9.66 -14.63
N ASN A 323 -24.00 9.48 -15.20
CA ASN A 323 -24.63 10.45 -16.10
C ASN A 323 -23.73 10.92 -17.27
N LEU A 324 -22.90 10.03 -17.81
CA LEU A 324 -22.07 10.36 -18.96
C LEU A 324 -22.96 10.66 -20.17
N LYS A 325 -22.90 11.91 -20.63
CA LYS A 325 -23.69 12.42 -21.73
C LYS A 325 -22.82 13.17 -22.74
N LEU A 326 -23.25 13.11 -23.99
CA LEU A 326 -22.76 14.00 -25.03
C LEU A 326 -23.52 15.32 -24.90
N VAL A 327 -22.79 16.41 -24.69
CA VAL A 327 -23.36 17.73 -24.48
C VAL A 327 -23.54 18.46 -25.80
N ASP A 328 -22.51 18.43 -26.65
CA ASP A 328 -22.50 19.17 -27.91
C ASP A 328 -21.54 18.52 -28.92
N VAL A 329 -21.83 18.71 -30.21
CA VAL A 329 -20.99 18.31 -31.35
C VAL A 329 -20.89 19.48 -32.32
N TRP A 330 -19.68 19.95 -32.57
CA TRP A 330 -19.43 21.06 -33.50
C TRP A 330 -18.15 20.82 -34.28
N GLY A 331 -18.21 20.94 -35.61
CA GLY A 331 -17.09 20.61 -36.49
C GLY A 331 -16.52 19.21 -36.24
N PHE A 332 -15.30 19.13 -35.71
CA PHE A 332 -14.57 17.90 -35.36
C PHE A 332 -14.44 17.69 -33.84
N ASN A 333 -15.23 18.40 -33.05
CA ASN A 333 -15.19 18.36 -31.59
C ASN A 333 -16.46 17.74 -31.02
N VAL A 334 -16.30 17.03 -29.90
CA VAL A 334 -17.40 16.56 -29.06
C VAL A 334 -17.15 17.02 -27.63
N ALA A 335 -18.14 17.65 -27.01
CA ALA A 335 -18.15 17.90 -25.57
C ALA A 335 -18.82 16.74 -24.83
N LEU A 336 -18.14 16.23 -23.81
CA LEU A 336 -18.67 15.24 -22.88
C LEU A 336 -18.77 15.84 -21.48
N GLU A 337 -19.81 15.45 -20.76
CA GLU A 337 -20.00 15.76 -19.35
C GLU A 337 -20.48 14.52 -18.62
N TRP A 338 -20.08 14.38 -17.37
CA TRP A 338 -20.49 13.31 -16.46
C TRP A 338 -20.59 13.87 -15.04
N THR A 339 -20.99 13.02 -14.11
CA THR A 339 -20.94 13.28 -12.67
C THR A 339 -19.99 12.29 -11.99
N PRO A 340 -19.44 12.63 -10.81
CA PRO A 340 -18.59 11.71 -10.05
C PRO A 340 -19.29 10.36 -9.77
N PRO A 341 -18.54 9.30 -9.49
CA PRO A 341 -19.13 8.01 -9.14
C PRO A 341 -19.86 8.10 -7.81
N ALA A 342 -20.95 7.33 -7.65
CA ALA A 342 -21.66 7.23 -6.38
C ALA A 342 -20.82 6.58 -5.27
N ASP A 343 -19.89 5.70 -5.67
CA ASP A 343 -18.93 5.07 -4.77
C ASP A 343 -17.51 5.44 -5.20
N ASN A 344 -16.74 6.06 -4.31
CA ASN A 344 -15.36 6.48 -4.57
C ASN A 344 -14.32 5.40 -4.23
N GLY A 345 -14.73 4.20 -3.81
CA GLY A 345 -13.79 3.14 -3.43
C GLY A 345 -13.13 3.39 -2.07
N ASN A 346 -13.77 4.17 -1.19
CA ASN A 346 -13.22 4.65 0.08
C ASN A 346 -11.90 5.43 -0.07
N SER A 347 -11.71 6.12 -1.19
CA SER A 347 -10.57 7.00 -1.45
C SER A 347 -11.00 8.16 -2.33
N GLU A 348 -10.27 9.28 -2.27
CA GLU A 348 -10.56 10.44 -3.11
C GLU A 348 -10.38 10.12 -4.61
N ILE A 349 -11.31 10.62 -5.43
CA ILE A 349 -11.18 10.56 -6.89
C ILE A 349 -10.09 11.53 -7.33
N LYS A 350 -8.99 10.99 -7.84
CA LYS A 350 -7.84 11.74 -8.36
C LYS A 350 -8.07 12.29 -9.76
N GLY A 351 -9.02 11.70 -10.49
CA GLY A 351 -9.42 12.17 -11.82
C GLY A 351 -10.14 11.11 -12.62
N TYR A 352 -10.25 11.37 -13.93
CA TYR A 352 -10.98 10.55 -14.87
C TYR A 352 -10.13 10.24 -16.11
N ARG A 353 -10.21 9.01 -16.62
CA ARG A 353 -9.61 8.64 -17.90
C ARG A 353 -10.68 8.62 -18.98
N VAL A 354 -10.39 9.23 -20.12
CA VAL A 354 -11.33 9.32 -21.24
C VAL A 354 -10.76 8.58 -22.45
N GLN A 355 -11.58 7.71 -23.03
CA GLN A 355 -11.20 6.97 -24.24
C GLN A 355 -12.26 7.14 -25.33
N LYS A 356 -11.79 7.07 -26.58
CA LYS A 356 -12.64 7.05 -27.78
C LYS A 356 -12.42 5.76 -28.57
N SER A 357 -13.45 5.29 -29.25
CA SER A 357 -13.36 4.21 -30.22
C SER A 357 -14.10 4.61 -31.49
N ASP A 358 -13.42 4.50 -32.63
CA ASP A 358 -14.07 4.63 -33.94
C ASP A 358 -14.81 3.34 -34.25
N LYS A 359 -16.11 3.42 -34.57
CA LYS A 359 -16.99 2.26 -34.81
C LYS A 359 -16.48 1.35 -35.94
N LYS A 360 -15.77 1.88 -36.94
CA LYS A 360 -15.17 1.07 -38.03
C LYS A 360 -13.99 0.25 -37.52
N SER A 361 -13.19 0.81 -36.62
CA SER A 361 -11.99 0.15 -36.07
C SER A 361 -12.28 -0.75 -34.87
N GLY A 362 -13.28 -0.39 -34.05
CA GLY A 362 -13.57 -1.01 -32.76
C GLY A 362 -12.50 -0.82 -31.68
N LYS A 363 -11.35 -0.24 -32.01
CA LYS A 363 -10.20 -0.09 -31.11
C LYS A 363 -10.36 1.16 -30.22
N TRP A 364 -10.15 0.97 -28.92
CA TRP A 364 -10.17 2.05 -27.94
C TRP A 364 -8.80 2.74 -27.85
N PHE A 365 -8.82 4.07 -27.87
CA PHE A 365 -7.66 4.92 -27.69
C PHE A 365 -7.89 5.89 -26.53
N THR A 366 -6.87 6.08 -25.70
CA THR A 366 -6.92 7.09 -24.63
C THR A 366 -6.77 8.48 -25.22
N VAL A 367 -7.76 9.33 -24.95
CA VAL A 367 -7.75 10.75 -25.34
C VAL A 367 -7.20 11.60 -24.20
N LEU A 368 -7.60 11.28 -22.96
CA LEU A 368 -7.10 11.94 -21.76
C LEU A 368 -6.72 10.86 -20.74
N GLU A 369 -5.45 10.82 -20.34
CA GLU A 369 -4.98 9.89 -19.30
C GLU A 369 -5.52 10.23 -17.91
N ARG A 370 -5.65 11.54 -17.63
CA ARG A 370 -6.24 12.07 -16.40
C ARG A 370 -6.88 13.44 -16.63
N CYS A 371 -8.16 13.53 -16.39
CA CYS A 371 -8.95 14.75 -16.35
C CYS A 371 -9.44 14.97 -14.91
N THR A 372 -9.16 16.12 -14.29
CA THR A 372 -9.62 16.42 -12.92
C THR A 372 -11.03 17.00 -12.87
N ARG A 373 -11.58 17.38 -14.03
CA ARG A 373 -12.94 17.90 -14.19
C ARG A 373 -13.89 16.77 -14.58
N THR A 374 -15.19 17.00 -14.39
CA THR A 374 -16.24 16.08 -14.82
C THR A 374 -16.77 16.42 -16.22
N SER A 375 -15.94 17.06 -17.02
CA SER A 375 -16.24 17.41 -18.41
C SER A 375 -14.95 17.53 -19.21
N CYS A 376 -15.05 17.25 -20.51
CA CYS A 376 -13.95 17.46 -21.44
C CYS A 376 -14.45 17.68 -22.87
N THR A 377 -13.62 18.34 -23.68
CA THR A 377 -13.81 18.43 -25.12
C THR A 377 -12.79 17.53 -25.81
N ILE A 378 -13.29 16.65 -26.67
CA ILE A 378 -12.48 15.78 -27.51
C ILE A 378 -12.43 16.39 -28.90
N SER A 379 -11.23 16.75 -29.34
CA SER A 379 -10.98 17.32 -30.66
C SER A 379 -10.46 16.29 -31.65
N ASP A 380 -10.24 16.72 -32.90
CA ASP A 380 -9.68 15.90 -33.99
C ASP A 380 -10.49 14.64 -34.30
N LEU A 381 -11.81 14.75 -34.31
CA LEU A 381 -12.69 13.69 -34.79
C LEU A 381 -12.91 13.80 -36.30
N ILE A 382 -13.02 12.65 -36.96
CA ILE A 382 -13.18 12.58 -38.41
C ILE A 382 -14.66 12.75 -38.75
N ILE A 383 -14.97 13.75 -39.58
CA ILE A 383 -16.31 13.97 -40.11
C ILE A 383 -16.72 12.78 -40.99
N GLY A 384 -17.94 12.32 -40.81
CA GLY A 384 -18.52 11.11 -41.38
C GLY A 384 -18.23 9.85 -40.57
N ASN A 385 -17.37 9.91 -39.54
CA ASN A 385 -17.15 8.78 -38.65
C ASN A 385 -18.09 8.81 -37.46
N THR A 386 -18.16 7.66 -36.83
CA THR A 386 -19.02 7.40 -35.70
C THR A 386 -18.15 6.98 -34.54
N TYR A 387 -18.24 7.69 -33.42
CA TYR A 387 -17.43 7.43 -32.25
C TYR A 387 -18.27 6.97 -31.06
N SER A 388 -17.69 6.07 -30.29
CA SER A 388 -18.12 5.74 -28.94
C SER A 388 -17.12 6.29 -27.93
N PHE A 389 -17.63 6.76 -26.80
CA PHE A 389 -16.81 7.31 -25.73
C PHE A 389 -17.07 6.56 -24.44
N ARG A 390 -16.02 6.41 -23.65
CA ARG A 390 -16.12 5.87 -22.30
C ARG A 390 -15.22 6.61 -21.34
N VAL A 391 -15.68 6.73 -20.10
CA VAL A 391 -14.97 7.44 -19.04
C VAL A 391 -14.81 6.51 -17.84
N PHE A 392 -13.65 6.57 -17.21
CA PHE A 392 -13.32 5.81 -16.01
C PHE A 392 -13.02 6.79 -14.89
N SER A 393 -13.45 6.49 -13.67
CA SER A 393 -13.02 7.17 -12.45
C SER A 393 -11.68 6.58 -12.00
N GLU A 394 -10.84 7.37 -11.35
CA GLU A 394 -9.53 6.91 -10.85
C GLU A 394 -9.30 7.38 -9.41
N ASN A 395 -8.91 6.47 -8.53
CA ASN A 395 -8.44 6.79 -7.18
C ASN A 395 -7.04 6.18 -6.92
N ILE A 396 -6.58 6.13 -5.66
CA ILE A 396 -5.27 5.57 -5.32
C ILE A 396 -5.12 4.07 -5.64
N CYS A 397 -6.24 3.34 -5.70
CA CYS A 397 -6.28 1.90 -5.93
C CYS A 397 -6.23 1.59 -7.43
N GLY A 398 -6.87 2.43 -8.25
CA GLY A 398 -6.81 2.34 -9.70
C GLY A 398 -8.04 2.90 -10.39
N LEU A 399 -8.29 2.39 -11.59
CA LEU A 399 -9.43 2.76 -12.42
C LEU A 399 -10.66 1.94 -12.06
N SER A 400 -11.83 2.59 -12.13
CA SER A 400 -13.13 1.93 -12.10
C SER A 400 -13.36 1.07 -13.35
N ASP A 401 -14.52 0.41 -13.41
CA ASP A 401 -15.13 0.05 -14.69
C ASP A 401 -15.49 1.30 -15.51
N SER A 402 -15.71 1.14 -16.81
CA SER A 402 -16.06 2.28 -17.67
C SER A 402 -17.54 2.62 -17.62
N ALA A 403 -17.86 3.90 -17.48
CA ALA A 403 -19.14 4.44 -17.92
C ALA A 403 -19.09 4.64 -19.44
N ALA A 404 -19.99 4.01 -20.17
CA ALA A 404 -20.21 4.29 -21.58
C ALA A 404 -21.46 5.16 -21.72
N THR A 405 -21.49 6.01 -22.75
CA THR A 405 -22.70 6.74 -23.11
C THR A 405 -23.81 5.74 -23.48
N ALA A 406 -24.91 5.71 -22.74
CA ALA A 406 -26.02 4.77 -22.92
C ALA A 406 -26.67 4.80 -24.32
N SER A 407 -26.43 5.87 -25.09
CA SER A 407 -26.90 6.06 -26.48
C SER A 407 -25.83 6.71 -27.38
N GLY A 408 -24.58 6.86 -26.92
CA GLY A 408 -23.63 7.83 -27.50
C GLY A 408 -22.81 7.27 -28.65
N VAL A 409 -23.51 7.09 -29.77
CA VAL A 409 -22.96 7.03 -31.12
C VAL A 409 -22.89 8.48 -31.59
N ALA A 410 -21.76 9.16 -31.39
CA ALA A 410 -21.58 10.49 -31.97
C ALA A 410 -21.31 10.32 -33.46
N HIS A 411 -22.33 10.52 -34.30
CA HIS A 411 -22.11 10.62 -35.74
C HIS A 411 -21.69 12.06 -36.04
N ILE A 412 -20.44 12.22 -36.45
CA ILE A 412 -19.89 13.53 -36.78
C ILE A 412 -20.34 13.84 -38.21
N GLU A 413 -21.57 14.29 -38.42
CA GLU A 413 -22.04 14.61 -39.77
C GLU A 413 -21.49 15.97 -40.25
N LYS A 414 -21.45 16.17 -41.57
CA LYS A 414 -21.40 17.54 -42.11
C LYS A 414 -22.74 18.19 -41.77
N THR A 415 -22.78 19.03 -40.74
CA THR A 415 -23.99 19.78 -40.40
C THR A 415 -24.37 20.69 -41.57
N LYS A 416 -25.35 20.26 -42.37
CA LYS A 416 -26.11 21.14 -43.26
C LYS A 416 -27.24 21.78 -42.45
N THR A 417 -26.90 22.44 -41.35
CA THR A 417 -27.89 23.13 -40.52
C THR A 417 -28.02 24.55 -41.07
N THR A 418 -29.06 24.77 -41.88
CA THR A 418 -29.49 26.10 -42.28
C THR A 418 -29.90 26.86 -41.02
N TYR A 419 -28.96 27.58 -40.43
CA TYR A 419 -29.24 28.58 -39.41
C TYR A 419 -30.06 29.69 -40.09
N GLN A 420 -31.34 29.79 -39.75
CA GLN A 420 -32.09 31.03 -39.91
C GLN A 420 -31.69 31.89 -38.70
N PRO A 421 -30.84 32.91 -38.85
CA PRO A 421 -30.63 33.85 -37.75
C PRO A 421 -31.99 34.47 -37.43
N GLU A 422 -32.47 34.28 -36.21
CA GLU A 422 -33.50 35.17 -35.68
C GLU A 422 -33.00 36.60 -35.85
N LYS A 423 -33.89 37.46 -36.37
CA LYS A 423 -33.61 38.85 -36.78
C LYS A 423 -32.88 39.64 -35.68
N ILE A 424 -31.56 39.70 -35.76
CA ILE A 424 -30.74 40.71 -35.07
C ILE A 424 -30.52 41.87 -36.06
N PRO A 425 -30.75 43.15 -35.68
CA PRO A 425 -30.61 44.28 -36.60
C PRO A 425 -29.16 44.41 -37.09
N GLN A 426 -29.02 44.37 -38.41
CA GLN A 426 -27.78 44.05 -39.13
C GLN A 426 -26.81 45.24 -39.32
N ARG A 427 -26.73 46.21 -38.40
CA ARG A 427 -25.99 47.47 -38.69
C ARG A 427 -24.82 47.90 -37.83
N ASP A 428 -24.56 47.35 -36.64
CA ASP A 428 -23.51 47.94 -35.77
C ASP A 428 -22.41 46.99 -35.25
N MET A 429 -22.16 45.85 -35.90
CA MET A 429 -21.04 44.97 -35.48
C MET A 429 -20.27 44.39 -36.66
N MET A 430 -19.56 45.27 -37.36
CA MET A 430 -18.56 44.90 -38.36
C MET A 430 -17.24 44.63 -37.64
N GLU A 431 -16.74 43.39 -37.71
CA GLU A 431 -15.50 42.96 -37.05
C GLU A 431 -14.53 42.32 -38.06
N PRO A 432 -13.25 42.73 -38.12
CA PRO A 432 -12.24 42.07 -38.95
C PRO A 432 -11.99 40.62 -38.47
N PRO A 433 -11.45 39.74 -39.34
CA PRO A 433 -11.23 38.35 -38.97
C PRO A 433 -10.22 38.25 -37.81
N LYS A 434 -10.53 37.44 -36.79
CA LYS A 434 -9.65 37.18 -35.66
C LYS A 434 -9.70 35.71 -35.29
N PHE A 435 -8.54 35.05 -35.28
CA PHE A 435 -8.46 33.67 -34.80
C PHE A 435 -8.63 33.63 -33.28
N THR A 436 -9.63 32.87 -32.82
CA THR A 436 -9.87 32.58 -31.40
C THR A 436 -9.16 31.30 -30.95
N GLN A 437 -8.81 30.43 -31.91
CA GLN A 437 -7.99 29.26 -31.69
C GLN A 437 -6.99 29.13 -32.85
N PRO A 438 -5.67 29.24 -32.59
CA PRO A 438 -4.66 29.13 -33.63
C PRO A 438 -4.47 27.68 -34.09
N LEU A 439 -3.81 27.51 -35.23
CA LEU A 439 -3.30 26.20 -35.63
C LEU A 439 -2.21 25.73 -34.65
N THR A 440 -2.03 24.42 -34.54
CA THR A 440 -0.97 23.81 -33.71
C THR A 440 -0.14 22.86 -34.56
N ASP A 441 1.17 22.87 -34.34
CA ASP A 441 2.10 21.95 -35.00
C ASP A 441 1.70 20.50 -34.76
N ARG A 442 1.82 19.69 -35.82
CA ARG A 442 1.32 18.32 -35.81
C ARG A 442 2.30 17.36 -36.45
N THR A 443 2.42 16.17 -35.87
CA THR A 443 3.08 15.03 -36.49
C THR A 443 2.04 13.99 -36.87
N THR A 444 2.13 13.42 -38.07
CA THR A 444 1.24 12.35 -38.53
C THR A 444 2.03 11.17 -39.10
N THR A 445 1.43 9.99 -39.09
CA THR A 445 1.99 8.79 -39.72
C THR A 445 1.57 8.71 -41.18
N ARG A 446 2.49 8.32 -42.06
CA ARG A 446 2.24 8.14 -43.49
C ARG A 446 1.02 7.25 -43.72
N GLY A 447 0.16 7.66 -44.66
CA GLY A 447 -1.04 6.88 -45.04
C GLY A 447 -2.26 7.06 -44.14
N TYR A 448 -2.12 7.60 -42.93
CA TYR A 448 -3.24 7.96 -42.07
C TYR A 448 -3.63 9.42 -42.29
N SER A 449 -4.89 9.67 -42.66
CA SER A 449 -5.41 11.04 -42.84
C SER A 449 -5.13 11.89 -41.60
N THR A 450 -4.76 13.14 -41.82
CA THR A 450 -4.50 14.10 -40.75
C THR A 450 -5.36 15.34 -40.94
N HIS A 451 -5.62 16.06 -39.86
CA HIS A 451 -6.48 17.24 -39.88
C HIS A 451 -5.72 18.44 -39.33
N LEU A 452 -5.91 19.60 -39.93
CA LEU A 452 -5.46 20.88 -39.37
C LEU A 452 -6.70 21.69 -39.07
N PHE A 453 -6.74 22.38 -37.94
CA PHE A 453 -7.92 23.16 -37.59
C PHE A 453 -7.62 24.39 -36.76
N CYS A 454 -8.46 25.41 -36.93
CA CYS A 454 -8.42 26.65 -36.18
C CYS A 454 -9.82 27.26 -36.11
N SER A 455 -10.05 28.18 -35.18
CA SER A 455 -11.33 28.89 -35.05
C SER A 455 -11.14 30.36 -35.32
N VAL A 456 -12.02 30.95 -36.13
CA VAL A 456 -12.01 32.36 -36.52
C VAL A 456 -13.36 33.00 -36.29
N ARG A 457 -13.36 34.23 -35.80
CA ARG A 457 -14.53 35.12 -35.73
C ARG A 457 -14.34 36.30 -36.66
N GLY A 458 -15.44 36.92 -37.07
CA GLY A 458 -15.45 38.12 -37.90
C GLY A 458 -16.82 38.32 -38.56
N PHE A 459 -17.19 39.56 -38.82
CA PHE A 459 -18.44 39.91 -39.51
C PHE A 459 -18.21 41.08 -40.48
N PRO A 460 -18.58 40.98 -41.78
CA PRO A 460 -19.17 39.82 -42.46
C PRO A 460 -18.32 38.55 -42.35
N GLN A 461 -18.95 37.37 -42.48
CA GLN A 461 -18.29 36.07 -42.29
C GLN A 461 -17.01 35.97 -43.15
N PRO A 462 -15.84 35.65 -42.56
CA PRO A 462 -14.59 35.60 -43.33
C PRO A 462 -14.56 34.47 -44.35
N LYS A 463 -14.05 34.76 -45.55
CA LYS A 463 -13.64 33.77 -46.54
C LYS A 463 -12.33 33.11 -46.08
N ILE A 464 -12.28 31.79 -46.14
CA ILE A 464 -11.10 31.01 -45.74
C ILE A 464 -10.31 30.56 -46.96
N ILE A 465 -8.99 30.70 -46.86
CA ILE A 465 -8.00 30.33 -47.86
C ILE A 465 -6.94 29.49 -47.15
N TRP A 466 -6.70 28.27 -47.63
CA TRP A 466 -5.63 27.42 -47.10
C TRP A 466 -4.41 27.51 -48.00
N LEU A 467 -3.23 27.68 -47.39
CA LEU A 467 -1.96 27.68 -48.10
C LEU A 467 -1.05 26.57 -47.57
N LYS A 468 -0.29 25.96 -48.46
CA LYS A 468 0.82 25.06 -48.13
C LYS A 468 2.10 25.68 -48.67
N ASN A 469 3.06 25.90 -47.79
CA ASN A 469 4.33 26.56 -48.11
C ASN A 469 4.12 27.87 -48.90
N GLN A 470 3.21 28.72 -48.39
CA GLN A 470 2.81 30.01 -49.00
C GLN A 470 2.09 29.92 -50.35
N MET A 471 1.75 28.71 -50.82
CA MET A 471 1.01 28.50 -52.05
C MET A 471 -0.42 28.07 -51.74
N GLU A 472 -1.41 28.76 -52.32
CA GLU A 472 -2.82 28.42 -52.13
C GLU A 472 -3.10 26.98 -52.57
N ILE A 473 -3.72 26.21 -51.68
CA ILE A 473 -4.13 24.85 -51.93
C ILE A 473 -5.33 24.92 -52.87
N ARG A 474 -5.14 24.44 -54.10
CA ARG A 474 -6.22 24.33 -55.10
C ARG A 474 -7.14 23.15 -54.76
N GLU A 475 -8.34 23.16 -55.35
CA GLU A 475 -9.27 22.03 -55.23
C GLU A 475 -8.62 20.73 -55.70
N ASP A 476 -8.38 19.82 -54.76
CA ASP A 476 -7.78 18.51 -54.97
C ASP A 476 -8.42 17.54 -53.97
N PRO A 477 -8.90 16.34 -54.39
CA PRO A 477 -9.53 15.35 -53.51
C PRO A 477 -8.69 14.94 -52.29
N LYS A 478 -7.38 15.20 -52.31
CA LYS A 478 -6.45 15.01 -51.21
C LYS A 478 -6.67 15.99 -50.07
N TYR A 479 -7.10 17.21 -50.37
CA TYR A 479 -7.31 18.28 -49.41
C TYR A 479 -8.80 18.55 -49.28
N ILE A 480 -9.38 18.32 -48.10
CA ILE A 480 -10.78 18.66 -47.83
C ILE A 480 -10.83 19.78 -46.83
N ALA A 481 -11.05 20.98 -47.34
CA ALA A 481 -11.30 22.16 -46.53
C ALA A 481 -12.79 22.24 -46.17
N LEU A 482 -13.09 22.49 -44.90
CA LEU A 482 -14.45 22.74 -44.41
C LEU A 482 -14.44 23.94 -43.47
N ILE A 483 -15.49 24.76 -43.55
CA ILE A 483 -15.78 25.80 -42.57
C ILE A 483 -17.18 25.56 -42.00
N ASP A 484 -17.28 25.53 -40.68
CA ASP A 484 -18.55 25.43 -39.95
C ASP A 484 -18.55 26.34 -38.73
N GLN A 485 -19.50 27.27 -38.64
CA GLN A 485 -19.63 28.21 -37.52
C GLN A 485 -18.32 28.92 -37.08
N GLY A 486 -17.44 29.26 -38.03
CA GLY A 486 -16.14 29.88 -37.76
C GLY A 486 -15.01 28.89 -37.43
N VAL A 487 -15.30 27.60 -37.32
CA VAL A 487 -14.29 26.54 -37.24
C VAL A 487 -13.83 26.18 -38.64
N CYS A 488 -12.55 26.40 -38.93
CA CYS A 488 -11.90 26.11 -40.20
C CYS A 488 -11.11 24.81 -40.06
N SER A 489 -11.28 23.88 -40.99
CA SER A 489 -10.54 22.62 -41.01
C SER A 489 -10.00 22.29 -42.39
N LEU A 490 -8.86 21.61 -42.43
CA LEU A 490 -8.24 21.03 -43.61
C LEU A 490 -7.87 19.57 -43.31
N GLU A 491 -8.59 18.63 -43.91
CA GLU A 491 -8.17 17.23 -43.95
C GLU A 491 -7.15 17.03 -45.07
N ILE A 492 -6.02 16.38 -44.75
CA ILE A 492 -5.03 15.93 -45.71
C ILE A 492 -5.12 14.41 -45.75
N ARG A 493 -5.67 13.88 -46.84
CA ARG A 493 -5.93 12.45 -47.02
C ARG A 493 -4.65 11.71 -47.40
N LYS A 494 -4.38 10.62 -46.67
CA LYS A 494 -3.24 9.73 -46.90
C LYS A 494 -1.93 10.50 -47.15
N PRO A 495 -1.48 11.33 -46.19
CA PRO A 495 -0.30 12.16 -46.36
C PRO A 495 0.94 11.28 -46.62
N GLY A 496 1.70 11.69 -47.63
CA GLY A 496 3.00 11.15 -47.99
C GLY A 496 4.14 12.09 -47.57
N PRO A 497 5.40 11.73 -47.88
CA PRO A 497 6.58 12.51 -47.49
C PRO A 497 6.54 13.97 -47.96
N PHE A 498 5.94 14.22 -49.13
CA PHE A 498 5.81 15.55 -49.73
C PHE A 498 4.67 16.39 -49.12
N ASP A 499 3.88 15.84 -48.21
CA ASP A 499 2.80 16.57 -47.53
C ASP A 499 3.26 17.29 -46.27
N GLY A 500 4.47 17.00 -45.80
CA GLY A 500 5.11 17.79 -44.76
C GLY A 500 5.38 19.22 -45.24
N GLY A 501 5.26 20.18 -44.32
CA GLY A 501 5.44 21.59 -44.63
C GLY A 501 4.72 22.52 -43.67
N VAL A 502 4.75 23.80 -43.99
CA VAL A 502 4.01 24.84 -43.26
C VAL A 502 2.66 25.02 -43.91
N TYR A 503 1.60 24.94 -43.11
CA TYR A 503 0.23 25.17 -43.54
C TYR A 503 -0.30 26.44 -42.88
N THR A 504 -0.91 27.30 -43.69
CA THR A 504 -1.48 28.58 -43.28
C THR A 504 -2.99 28.55 -43.50
N CYS A 505 -3.75 28.95 -42.48
CA CYS A 505 -5.16 29.28 -42.63
C CYS A 505 -5.29 30.81 -42.67
N LYS A 506 -5.68 31.36 -43.82
CA LYS A 506 -5.91 32.79 -44.03
C LYS A 506 -7.42 33.07 -44.06
N ALA A 507 -7.88 34.03 -43.28
CA ALA A 507 -9.26 34.47 -43.21
C ALA A 507 -9.36 35.93 -43.68
N VAL A 508 -10.30 36.22 -44.58
CA VAL A 508 -10.45 37.55 -45.21
C VAL A 508 -11.91 37.98 -45.20
N ASN A 509 -12.18 39.20 -44.75
CA ASN A 509 -13.48 39.86 -44.93
C ASN A 509 -13.28 41.33 -45.37
N PRO A 510 -14.35 42.11 -45.64
CA PRO A 510 -14.21 43.50 -46.10
C PRO A 510 -13.44 44.45 -45.17
N LEU A 511 -13.23 44.07 -43.90
CA LEU A 511 -12.57 44.91 -42.89
C LEU A 511 -11.10 44.54 -42.68
N GLY A 512 -10.65 43.40 -43.21
CA GLY A 512 -9.25 43.00 -43.11
C GLY A 512 -9.01 41.51 -43.30
N GLU A 513 -7.79 41.11 -42.98
CA GLU A 513 -7.32 39.74 -43.05
C GLU A 513 -6.57 39.33 -41.78
N ALA A 514 -6.63 38.05 -41.47
CA ALA A 514 -5.82 37.42 -40.44
C ALA A 514 -5.29 36.07 -40.96
N SER A 515 -4.17 35.61 -40.42
CA SER A 515 -3.63 34.29 -40.73
C SER A 515 -3.02 33.63 -39.49
N VAL A 516 -3.05 32.31 -39.47
CA VAL A 516 -2.35 31.46 -38.50
C VAL A 516 -1.64 30.33 -39.24
N ASP A 517 -0.50 29.90 -38.71
CA ASP A 517 0.37 28.89 -39.32
C ASP A 517 0.58 27.69 -38.39
N CYS A 518 0.85 26.53 -38.97
CA CYS A 518 1.42 25.38 -38.26
C CYS A 518 2.34 24.56 -39.16
N ARG A 519 3.22 23.79 -38.53
CA ARG A 519 4.06 22.80 -39.20
C ARG A 519 3.41 21.42 -39.13
N LEU A 520 3.34 20.75 -40.27
CA LEU A 520 3.01 19.33 -40.36
C LEU A 520 4.27 18.51 -40.65
N ASP A 521 4.60 17.58 -39.77
CA ASP A 521 5.66 16.58 -39.99
C ASP A 521 5.04 15.20 -40.29
N VAL A 522 5.43 14.58 -41.40
CA VAL A 522 4.96 13.24 -41.79
C VAL A 522 6.04 12.21 -41.49
N LYS A 523 5.80 11.36 -40.48
CA LYS A 523 6.69 10.26 -40.11
C LYS A 523 6.37 9.00 -40.92
N GLY A 524 7.41 8.31 -41.37
CA GLY A 524 7.29 7.03 -42.06
C GLY A 524 7.29 5.85 -41.09
N GLU A 525 6.38 4.90 -41.32
CA GLU A 525 6.70 3.49 -41.11
C GLU A 525 7.00 2.89 -42.50
N ILE A 526 8.06 2.08 -42.56
CA ILE A 526 8.46 1.28 -43.73
C ILE A 526 7.41 0.20 -43.96
#